data_AF-W4MB95-F1
#
_entry.id   AF-W4MB95-F1
#
_cell.length_a   1.000
_cell.length_b   1.000
_cell.length_c   1.000
_cell.angle_alpha   90.00
_cell.angle_beta   90.00
_cell.angle_gamma   90.00
#
_symmetry.space_group_name_H-M   'P 1'
#
loop_
_entity.id
_entity.type
_entity.pdbx_description
1 polymer ?
#
loop_
_entity_poly.entity_id
_entity_poly.type
_entity_poly.pdbx_seq_one_letter_code
_entity_poly.pdbx_strand_id
1 'polypeptide(L)' 'MAQVTSVMPVAKMVGSNRVVQGCGIVHVLGDPALPPEEEKALRQEVLLKAFAALENEAEGS' A
#
# COMPACT_ATOMS: atom_id res chain seq x y z
N MET A 1 4.11 11.49 5.09
CA MET A 1 2.93 10.60 5.11
C MET A 1 2.97 9.73 3.87
N ALA A 2 2.67 8.42 3.99
CA ALA A 2 2.49 7.52 2.86
C ALA A 2 1.02 7.07 2.82
N GLN A 3 0.41 7.06 1.64
CA GLN A 3 -0.96 6.62 1.42
C GLN A 3 -0.94 5.21 0.84
N VAL A 4 -1.64 4.27 1.47
CA VAL A 4 -1.91 2.95 0.88
C VAL A 4 -3.31 2.96 0.29
N THR A 5 -3.45 2.63 -0.98
CA THR A 5 -4.74 2.64 -1.68
C THR A 5 -4.76 1.69 -2.86
N SER A 6 -5.94 1.21 -3.20
CA SER A 6 -6.17 0.36 -4.38
C SER A 6 -6.57 1.18 -5.62
N VAL A 7 -6.73 2.50 -5.46
CA VAL A 7 -7.11 3.46 -6.51
C VAL A 7 -5.95 4.42 -6.81
N MET A 8 -4.80 3.86 -7.21
CA MET A 8 -3.59 4.63 -7.51
C MET A 8 -3.80 5.82 -8.47
N PRO A 9 -4.58 5.70 -9.57
CA PRO A 9 -4.79 6.82 -10.48
C PRO A 9 -5.41 8.04 -9.79
N VAL A 10 -6.36 7.83 -8.89
CA VAL A 10 -7.02 8.91 -8.15
C VAL A 10 -6.06 9.55 -7.15
N ALA A 11 -5.28 8.73 -6.42
CA ALA A 11 -4.29 9.26 -5.48
C ALA A 11 -3.23 10.12 -6.17
N LYS A 12 -2.78 9.72 -7.37
CA LYS A 12 -1.87 10.55 -8.18
C LYS A 12 -2.54 11.83 -8.66
N MET A 13 -3.79 11.76 -9.12
CA MET A 13 -4.54 12.94 -9.60
C MET A 13 -4.69 14.02 -8.52
N VAL A 14 -4.83 13.63 -7.25
CA VAL A 14 -4.93 14.57 -6.12
C VAL A 14 -3.57 14.98 -5.53
N GLY A 15 -2.45 14.63 -6.18
CA GLY A 15 -1.11 15.06 -5.78
C GLY A 15 -0.51 14.27 -4.61
N SER A 16 -0.94 13.03 -4.40
CA SER A 16 -0.35 12.18 -3.36
C SER A 16 1.04 11.70 -3.80
N ASN A 17 2.08 12.16 -3.10
CA ASN A 17 3.47 11.97 -3.51
C ASN A 17 4.04 10.60 -3.14
N ARG A 18 3.52 9.96 -2.09
CA ARG A 18 4.02 8.69 -1.55
C ARG A 18 2.85 7.71 -1.49
N VAL A 19 2.65 6.96 -2.57
CA VAL A 19 1.49 6.07 -2.73
C VAL A 19 1.95 4.62 -2.90
N VAL A 20 1.39 3.74 -2.09
CA VAL A 20 1.61 2.30 -2.16
C VAL A 20 0.32 1.63 -2.63
N GLN A 21 0.46 0.70 -3.58
CA GLN A 21 -0.65 -0.10 -4.08
C GLN A 21 -1.15 -1.06 -3.00
N GLY A 22 -2.45 -0.99 -2.70
CA GLY A 22 -3.15 -1.92 -1.81
C GLY A 22 -3.59 -3.21 -2.51
N CYS A 23 -3.99 -4.21 -1.72
CA CYS A 23 -4.36 -5.56 -2.18
C CYS A 23 -5.71 -5.60 -2.90
N GLY A 24 -6.68 -4.81 -2.43
CA GLY A 24 -8.03 -4.75 -3.00
C GLY A 24 -8.81 -3.56 -2.48
N ILE A 25 -9.98 -3.26 -3.06
CA ILE A 25 -10.76 -2.07 -2.67
C ILE A 25 -11.35 -2.25 -1.27
N VAL A 26 -11.93 -3.43 -1.00
CA VAL A 26 -12.57 -3.73 0.28
C VAL A 26 -11.53 -4.01 1.37
N HIS A 27 -10.52 -4.81 1.04
CA HIS A 27 -9.44 -5.20 1.94
C HIS A 27 -8.12 -4.62 1.42
N VAL A 28 -7.86 -3.35 1.77
CA VAL A 28 -6.71 -2.59 1.23
C VAL A 28 -5.37 -3.16 1.70
N LEU A 29 -5.33 -3.71 2.92
CA LEU A 29 -4.09 -4.15 3.59
C LEU A 29 -3.97 -5.68 3.76
N GLY A 30 -4.90 -6.46 3.22
CA GLY A 30 -4.92 -7.91 3.42
C GLY A 30 -5.97 -8.61 2.59
N ASP A 31 -6.11 -9.92 2.80
CA ASP A 31 -7.07 -10.75 2.09
C ASP A 31 -7.69 -11.77 3.07
N PRO A 32 -9.01 -11.74 3.32
CA PRO A 32 -9.66 -12.66 4.24
C PRO A 32 -9.75 -14.10 3.71
N ALA A 33 -9.47 -14.35 2.43
CA ALA A 33 -9.46 -15.69 1.85
C ALA A 33 -8.16 -16.46 2.18
N LEU A 34 -7.12 -15.77 2.66
CA LEU A 34 -5.84 -16.38 2.99
C LEU A 34 -5.85 -16.99 4.42
N PRO A 35 -5.05 -18.05 4.65
CA PRO A 35 -4.76 -18.52 6.00
C PRO A 35 -4.14 -17.41 6.87
N PRO A 36 -4.34 -17.43 8.22
CA PRO A 36 -3.91 -16.34 9.10
C PRO A 36 -2.42 -15.96 9.01
N GLU A 37 -1.53 -16.93 8.82
CA GLU A 37 -0.09 -16.68 8.70
C GLU A 37 0.27 -16.00 7.38
N GLU A 38 -0.39 -16.40 6.28
CA GLU A 38 -0.18 -15.80 4.95
C GLU A 38 -0.79 -14.39 4.87
N GLU A 39 -1.97 -14.18 5.45
CA GLU A 39 -2.57 -12.84 5.53
C GLU A 39 -1.70 -11.90 6.36
N LYS A 40 -1.12 -12.39 7.46
CA LYS A 40 -0.17 -11.62 8.28
C LYS A 40 1.10 -11.26 7.50
N ALA A 41 1.66 -12.20 6.75
CA ALA A 41 2.83 -11.95 5.91
C ALA A 41 2.53 -10.92 4.82
N LEU A 42 1.39 -11.04 4.13
CA LEU A 42 0.91 -10.07 3.13
C LEU A 42 0.79 -8.67 3.73
N ARG A 43 0.15 -8.55 4.90
CA ARG A 43 -0.01 -7.26 5.59
C ARG A 43 1.33 -6.66 5.98
N GLN A 44 2.29 -7.49 6.44
CA GLN A 44 3.64 -7.03 6.75
C GLN A 44 4.37 -6.53 5.50
N GLU A 45 4.24 -7.20 4.36
CA GLU A 45 4.84 -6.77 3.10
C GLU A 45 4.33 -5.38 2.66
N VAL A 46 3.02 -5.15 2.73
CA VAL A 46 2.41 -3.85 2.39
C VAL A 46 2.92 -2.75 3.31
N LEU A 47 3.05 -3.03 4.60
CA LEU A 47 3.58 -2.07 5.58
C LEU A 47 5.07 -1.77 5.35
N LEU A 48 5.88 -2.77 5.03
CA LEU A 48 7.29 -2.58 4.70
C LEU A 48 7.46 -1.70 3.46
N LYS A 49 6.63 -1.87 2.43
CA LYS A 49 6.60 -0.97 1.27
C LYS A 49 6.22 0.46 1.66
N ALA A 50 5.26 0.63 2.57
CA ALA A 50 4.88 1.95 3.08
C ALA A 50 6.00 2.61 3.90
N PHE A 51 6.73 1.85 4.73
CA PHE A 51 7.91 2.34 5.44
C PHE A 51 9.03 2.73 4.48
N ALA A 52 9.33 1.90 3.48
CA ALA A 52 10.32 2.22 2.46
C ALA A 52 9.95 3.50 1.67
N ALA A 53 8.67 3.71 1.38
CA ALA A 53 8.17 4.95 0.76
C ALA A 53 8.22 6.17 1.69
N LEU A 54 8.32 5.98 3.01
CA LEU A 54 8.56 7.07 3.96
C LEU A 54 10.04 7.44 4.03
N GLU A 55 10.91 6.45 3.95
CA GLU A 55 12.37 6.59 4.05
C GLU A 55 13.00 7.15 2.77
N ASN A 56 12.54 6.69 1.59
CA ASN A 56 12.97 7.27 0.32
C ASN A 56 12.10 8.49 -0.02
N GLU A 57 12.74 9.64 -0.26
CA GLU A 57 12.08 10.74 -0.96
C GLU A 57 11.63 10.21 -2.33
N ALA A 58 10.32 10.29 -2.59
CA ALA A 58 9.66 9.69 -3.74
C ALA A 58 10.48 9.81 -5.04
N GLU A 59 11.13 8.73 -5.46
CA GLU A 59 11.58 8.61 -6.84
C GLU A 59 10.33 8.51 -7.71
N GLY A 60 10.27 9.42 -8.69
CA GLY A 60 9.04 9.86 -9.33
C GLY A 60 8.24 8.76 -10.03
N SER A 61 6.94 9.02 -10.15
CA SER A 61 6.08 8.45 -11.19
C SER A 61 4.90 9.35 -11.46
#